data_AF-A0A0F7S0W4-F1
#
_entry.id   AF-A0A0F7S0W4-F1
#
_cell.length_a   1.000
_cell.length_b   1.000
_cell.length_c   1.000
_cell.angle_alpha   90.00
_cell.angle_beta   90.00
_cell.angle_gamma   90.00
#
_symmetry.space_group_name_H-M   'P 1'
#
loop_
_entity.id
_entity.type
_entity.pdbx_description
1 polymer ?
#
loop_
_entity_poly.entity_id
_entity_poly.type
_entity_poly.pdbx_seq_one_letter_code
_entity_poly.pdbx_strand_id
1 'polypeptide(L)'
;MPSADKYTDPKLRDQVKKEVQESDKGGAPGQWSARKAQFMASEYKKRGGGYTDDGNKDESQKNLSKWGDEQWQTKDGSGEGKQEDGSRKRYLPKKAWENMSEEEKKKTDDQKQKQSKQGKQFVANTGKAKQERKKAKSQTTGKQANGKQQNGTKNKSHPVDCYCPCHDTIHDVLVSSYPHTEAFFS
;
A
#
# COMPACT_ATOMS: atom_id res chain seq x y z
N MET A 1 -11.23 -2.03 16.27
CA MET A 1 -11.69 -1.11 15.19
C MET A 1 -11.44 0.31 15.67
N PRO A 2 -11.11 1.26 14.78
CA PRO A 2 -10.95 2.65 15.20
C PRO A 2 -12.24 3.16 15.85
N SER A 3 -12.09 4.10 16.77
CA SER A 3 -13.17 4.70 17.53
C SER A 3 -14.13 5.47 16.61
N ALA A 4 -15.39 5.63 17.04
CA ALA A 4 -16.47 6.18 16.22
C ALA A 4 -16.22 7.64 15.77
N ASP A 5 -15.51 8.41 16.58
CA ASP A 5 -15.05 9.79 16.33
C ASP A 5 -14.10 9.92 15.11
N LYS A 6 -13.53 8.81 14.64
CA LYS A 6 -12.67 8.78 13.43
C LYS A 6 -13.44 8.71 12.11
N TYR A 7 -14.77 8.69 12.18
CA TYR A 7 -15.66 8.59 11.04
C TYR A 7 -16.47 9.88 10.88
N THR A 8 -16.64 10.35 9.65
CA THR A 8 -17.46 11.54 9.38
C THR A 8 -18.93 11.30 9.70
N ASP A 9 -19.41 10.07 9.54
CA ASP A 9 -20.74 9.65 9.95
C ASP A 9 -20.68 8.33 10.75
N PRO A 10 -20.62 8.43 12.09
CA PRO A 10 -20.61 7.26 12.97
C PRO A 10 -21.86 6.38 12.84
N LYS A 11 -23.03 6.97 12.59
CA LYS A 11 -24.31 6.25 12.52
C LYS A 11 -24.38 5.42 11.25
N LEU A 12 -23.99 6.00 10.12
CA LEU A 12 -23.86 5.27 8.85
C LEU A 12 -22.88 4.10 8.98
N ARG A 13 -21.75 4.30 9.66
CA ARG A 13 -20.76 3.25 9.91
C ARG A 13 -21.32 2.08 10.73
N ASP A 14 -22.13 2.37 11.75
CA ASP A 14 -22.76 1.32 12.56
C ASP A 14 -23.86 0.57 11.81
N GLN A 15 -24.63 1.28 10.98
CA GLN A 15 -25.60 0.65 10.08
C GLN A 15 -24.91 -0.30 9.10
N VAL A 16 -23.91 0.16 8.36
CA VAL A 16 -23.18 -0.67 7.39
C VAL A 16 -22.50 -1.85 8.09
N LYS A 17 -21.98 -1.66 9.30
CA LYS A 17 -21.41 -2.76 10.09
C LYS A 17 -22.45 -3.85 10.37
N LYS A 18 -23.65 -3.49 10.84
CA LYS A 18 -24.72 -4.46 11.14
C LYS A 18 -25.14 -5.22 9.88
N GLU A 19 -25.42 -4.50 8.80
CA GLU A 19 -25.81 -5.09 7.52
C GLU A 19 -24.76 -6.07 7.00
N VAL A 20 -23.47 -5.71 7.04
CA VAL A 20 -22.38 -6.59 6.59
C VAL A 20 -22.20 -7.78 7.54
N GLN A 21 -22.38 -7.57 8.85
CA GLN A 21 -22.29 -8.66 9.82
C GLN A 21 -23.40 -9.69 9.63
N GLU A 22 -24.63 -9.25 9.35
CA GLU A 22 -25.78 -10.11 9.09
C GLU A 22 -25.74 -10.77 7.71
N SER A 23 -25.07 -10.14 6.73
CA SER A 23 -24.90 -10.72 5.41
C SER A 23 -24.04 -11.99 5.41
N ASP A 24 -24.21 -12.79 4.36
CA ASP A 24 -23.35 -13.91 3.96
C ASP A 24 -22.04 -13.47 3.26
N LYS A 25 -21.87 -12.16 3.00
CA LYS A 25 -20.70 -11.61 2.30
C LYS A 25 -19.49 -11.60 3.21
N GLY A 26 -18.46 -12.37 2.85
CA GLY A 26 -17.19 -12.39 3.57
C GLY A 26 -17.20 -13.27 4.82
N GLY A 27 -18.14 -14.20 4.95
CA GLY A 27 -18.18 -15.20 6.01
C GLY A 27 -19.61 -15.49 6.46
N ALA A 28 -19.75 -16.37 7.45
CA ALA A 28 -21.06 -16.77 7.97
C ALA A 28 -21.86 -15.56 8.52
N PRO A 29 -23.20 -15.52 8.31
CA PRO A 29 -24.10 -14.52 8.91
C PRO A 29 -23.92 -14.41 10.44
N GLY A 30 -24.03 -13.18 10.95
CA GLY A 30 -23.89 -12.87 12.38
C GLY A 30 -22.44 -12.78 12.89
N GLN A 31 -21.46 -13.29 12.14
CA GLN A 31 -20.05 -13.26 12.53
C GLN A 31 -19.27 -12.09 11.93
N TRP A 32 -18.28 -11.60 12.66
CA TRP A 32 -17.36 -10.58 12.19
C TRP A 32 -16.04 -11.21 11.71
N SER A 33 -15.64 -10.92 10.47
CA SER A 33 -14.41 -11.43 9.86
C SER A 33 -13.58 -10.29 9.26
N ALA A 34 -12.31 -10.56 8.95
CA ALA A 34 -11.46 -9.60 8.24
C ALA A 34 -12.02 -9.22 6.86
N ARG A 35 -12.62 -10.18 6.15
CA ARG A 35 -13.23 -9.93 4.83
C ARG A 35 -14.48 -9.07 4.93
N LYS A 36 -15.29 -9.27 5.98
CA LYS A 36 -16.43 -8.39 6.29
C LYS A 36 -15.99 -6.97 6.62
N ALA A 37 -14.90 -6.79 7.36
CA ALA A 37 -14.36 -5.46 7.61
C ALA A 37 -13.97 -4.73 6.31
N GLN A 38 -13.44 -5.45 5.31
CA GLN A 38 -13.16 -4.88 3.99
C GLN A 38 -14.45 -4.47 3.25
N PHE A 39 -15.49 -5.31 3.28
CA PHE A 39 -16.78 -4.97 2.68
C PHE A 39 -17.43 -3.75 3.35
N MET A 40 -17.44 -3.71 4.69
CA MET A 40 -17.95 -2.56 5.45
C MET A 40 -17.21 -1.28 5.07
N ALA A 41 -15.88 -1.30 4.98
CA ALA A 41 -15.11 -0.13 4.58
C ALA A 41 -15.46 0.35 3.16
N SER A 42 -15.67 -0.58 2.23
CA SER A 42 -16.08 -0.27 0.86
C SER A 42 -17.49 0.32 0.81
N GLU A 43 -18.46 -0.32 1.46
CA GLU A 43 -19.86 0.12 1.50
C GLU A 43 -20.02 1.46 2.22
N TYR A 44 -19.31 1.65 3.33
CA TYR A 44 -19.27 2.92 4.05
C TYR A 44 -18.78 4.05 3.13
N LYS A 45 -17.69 3.83 2.40
CA LYS A 45 -17.18 4.80 1.41
C LYS A 45 -18.16 5.06 0.27
N LYS A 46 -18.81 4.02 -0.25
CA LYS A 46 -19.82 4.15 -1.32
C LYS A 46 -21.03 4.98 -0.89
N ARG A 47 -21.43 4.87 0.37
CA ARG A 47 -22.54 5.64 0.96
C ARG A 47 -22.16 7.05 1.40
N GLY A 48 -20.99 7.55 0.96
CA GLY A 48 -20.51 8.90 1.29
C GLY A 48 -19.81 9.02 2.64
N GLY A 49 -19.59 7.90 3.33
CA GLY A 49 -18.84 7.86 4.58
C GLY A 49 -17.35 8.13 4.35
N GLY A 50 -16.81 9.07 5.12
CA GLY A 50 -15.39 9.42 5.14
C GLY A 50 -14.76 9.21 6.52
N TYR A 51 -13.48 9.55 6.62
CA TYR A 51 -12.74 9.56 7.87
C TYR A 51 -12.45 10.99 8.27
N THR A 52 -12.51 11.29 9.56
CA THR A 52 -12.11 12.57 10.12
C THR A 52 -10.58 12.56 10.26
N ASP A 53 -9.89 12.89 9.16
CA ASP A 53 -8.47 13.22 9.21
C ASP A 53 -8.38 14.73 9.43
N ASP A 54 -8.14 15.15 10.68
CA ASP A 54 -7.89 16.55 11.05
C ASP A 54 -6.49 17.02 10.61
N GLY A 55 -5.82 16.29 9.72
CA GLY A 55 -4.41 16.48 9.36
C GLY A 55 -3.45 15.98 10.44
N ASN A 56 -3.93 15.63 11.63
CA ASN A 56 -3.11 15.11 12.72
C ASN A 56 -3.12 13.59 12.73
N LYS A 57 -2.22 13.00 11.94
CA LYS A 57 -1.86 11.59 12.10
C LYS A 57 -1.48 11.31 13.56
N ASP A 58 -2.10 10.31 14.18
CA ASP A 58 -1.65 9.85 15.49
C ASP A 58 -0.22 9.24 15.41
N GLU A 59 0.42 9.02 16.55
CA GLU A 59 1.79 8.48 16.58
C GLU A 59 1.92 7.11 15.89
N SER A 60 0.88 6.28 15.93
CA SER A 60 0.89 4.98 15.25
C SER A 60 0.83 5.15 13.72
N GLN A 61 -0.01 6.06 13.21
CA GLN A 61 -0.12 6.39 11.79
C GLN A 61 1.13 7.09 11.26
N LYS A 62 1.74 7.96 12.06
CA LYS A 62 3.05 8.54 11.75
C LYS A 62 4.12 7.45 11.66
N ASN A 63 4.16 6.53 12.61
CA ASN A 63 5.11 5.41 12.58
C ASN A 63 4.87 4.47 11.39
N LEU A 64 3.63 4.21 11.02
CA LEU A 64 3.28 3.41 9.84
C LEU A 64 3.69 4.11 8.54
N SER A 65 3.43 5.41 8.43
CA SER A 65 3.88 6.23 7.28
C SER A 65 5.40 6.14 7.15
N LYS A 66 6.13 6.41 8.25
CA LYS A 66 7.61 6.33 8.28
C LYS A 66 8.12 4.94 7.87
N TRP A 67 7.47 3.88 8.36
CA TRP A 67 7.85 2.50 8.03
C TRP A 67 7.61 2.19 6.54
N GLY A 68 6.53 2.73 5.95
CA GLY A 68 6.23 2.58 4.52
C GLY A 68 7.14 3.41 3.62
N ASP A 69 7.61 4.57 4.07
CA ASP A 69 8.53 5.44 3.33
C ASP A 69 9.98 4.89 3.31
N GLU A 70 10.31 3.96 4.21
CA GLU A 70 11.61 3.31 4.23
C GLU A 70 11.84 2.50 2.95
N GLN A 71 13.01 2.69 2.33
CA GLN A 71 13.41 1.93 1.15
C GLN A 71 13.89 0.55 1.58
N TRP A 72 12.98 -0.41 1.62
CA TRP A 72 13.30 -1.78 2.03
C TRP A 72 13.89 -2.59 0.86
N GLN A 73 15.01 -3.25 1.10
CA GLN A 73 15.73 -3.99 0.08
C GLN A 73 16.58 -5.13 0.66
N THR A 74 17.04 -6.03 -0.20
CA THR A 74 18.07 -7.03 0.10
C THR A 74 19.46 -6.41 0.06
N LYS A 75 20.49 -7.20 0.40
CA LYS A 75 21.90 -6.75 0.37
C LYS A 75 22.29 -6.17 -1.00
N ASP A 76 21.80 -6.79 -2.08
CA ASP A 76 22.06 -6.43 -3.48
C ASP A 76 21.21 -5.25 -4.00
N GLY A 77 20.33 -4.68 -3.17
CA GLY A 77 19.46 -3.57 -3.58
C GLY A 77 18.14 -4.01 -4.24
N SER A 78 17.90 -5.32 -4.37
CA SER A 78 16.65 -5.86 -4.90
C SER A 78 15.50 -5.80 -3.88
N GLY A 79 14.27 -5.66 -4.37
CA GLY A 79 13.05 -5.86 -3.59
C GLY A 79 12.71 -7.35 -3.37
N GLU A 80 13.36 -8.24 -4.12
CA GLU A 80 13.04 -9.66 -4.11
C GLU A 80 13.84 -10.43 -3.05
N GLY A 81 13.13 -10.83 -2.00
CA GLY A 81 13.70 -11.65 -0.93
C GLY A 81 13.62 -13.16 -1.14
N LYS A 82 12.90 -13.66 -2.16
CA LYS A 82 12.74 -15.10 -2.41
C LYS A 82 13.87 -15.54 -3.34
N GLN A 83 14.43 -16.71 -3.07
CA GLN A 83 15.38 -17.36 -3.98
C GLN A 83 14.73 -18.58 -4.62
N GLU A 84 15.25 -19.00 -5.77
CA GLU A 84 14.78 -20.17 -6.51
C GLU A 84 14.91 -21.46 -5.69
N ASP A 85 15.96 -21.56 -4.87
CA ASP A 85 16.21 -22.68 -3.96
C ASP A 85 15.31 -22.69 -2.71
N GLY A 86 14.28 -21.82 -2.67
CA GLY A 86 13.34 -21.69 -1.56
C GLY A 86 13.89 -20.93 -0.34
N SER A 87 15.17 -20.56 -0.35
CA SER A 87 15.74 -19.74 0.71
C SER A 87 15.29 -18.28 0.60
N ARG A 88 15.52 -17.54 1.69
CA ARG A 88 15.10 -16.15 1.80
C ARG A 88 16.33 -15.28 2.08
N LYS A 89 16.50 -14.21 1.30
CA LYS A 89 17.45 -13.15 1.61
C LYS A 89 16.98 -12.31 2.79
N ARG A 90 17.91 -11.64 3.46
CA ARG A 90 17.64 -10.68 4.52
C ARG A 90 17.06 -9.41 3.90
N TYR A 91 15.99 -8.93 4.50
CA TYR A 91 15.32 -7.69 4.10
C TYR A 91 15.50 -6.63 5.18
N LEU A 92 16.15 -5.51 4.84
CA LEU A 92 16.42 -4.40 5.77
C LEU A 92 16.26 -3.05 5.03
N PRO A 93 16.07 -1.94 5.77
CA PRO A 93 16.07 -0.61 5.17
C PRO A 93 17.43 -0.31 4.52
N LYS A 94 17.44 0.36 3.36
CA LYS A 94 18.64 0.77 2.62
C LYS A 94 19.67 1.46 3.50
N LYS A 95 19.24 2.43 4.32
CA LYS A 95 20.10 3.14 5.29
C LYS A 95 20.78 2.20 6.29
N ALA A 96 20.13 1.11 6.68
CA ALA A 96 20.75 0.14 7.59
C ALA A 96 21.86 -0.63 6.87
N TRP A 97 21.68 -0.98 5.59
CA TRP A 97 22.74 -1.56 4.77
C TRP A 97 23.91 -0.60 4.59
N GLU A 98 23.67 0.66 4.25
CA GLU A 98 24.72 1.67 4.03
C GLU A 98 25.64 1.88 5.25
N ASN A 99 25.12 1.69 6.46
CA ASN A 99 25.88 1.83 7.72
C ASN A 99 26.56 0.53 8.21
N MET A 100 26.59 -0.53 7.38
CA MET A 100 27.26 -1.81 7.67
C MET A 100 28.41 -2.06 6.71
N SER A 101 29.47 -2.72 7.20
CA SER A 101 30.56 -3.22 6.33
C SER A 101 30.09 -4.39 5.48
N GLU A 102 30.76 -4.67 4.35
CA GLU A 102 30.38 -5.78 3.46
C GLU A 102 30.37 -7.14 4.15
N GLU A 103 31.27 -7.36 5.10
CA GLU A 103 31.36 -8.55 5.94
C GLU A 103 30.15 -8.65 6.86
N GLU A 104 29.75 -7.56 7.51
CA GLU A 104 28.57 -7.51 8.37
C GLU A 104 27.29 -7.76 7.58
N LYS A 105 27.21 -7.16 6.37
CA LYS A 105 26.09 -7.37 5.46
C LYS A 105 25.98 -8.84 5.05
N LYS A 106 27.11 -9.43 4.62
CA LYS A 106 27.18 -10.83 4.21
C LYS A 106 26.80 -11.76 5.36
N LYS A 107 27.36 -11.54 6.56
CA LYS A 107 27.10 -12.36 7.74
C LYS A 107 25.61 -12.42 8.11
N THR A 108 24.91 -11.28 8.09
CA THR A 108 23.47 -11.25 8.46
C THR A 108 22.57 -11.88 7.39
N ASP A 109 22.98 -11.79 6.12
CA ASP A 109 22.29 -12.38 4.99
C ASP A 109 22.50 -13.90 4.93
N ASP A 110 23.75 -14.36 5.01
CA ASP A 110 24.12 -15.78 5.09
C ASP A 110 23.39 -16.49 6.23
N GLN A 111 23.31 -15.84 7.40
CA GLN A 111 22.55 -16.37 8.53
C GLN A 111 21.06 -16.54 8.20
N LYS A 112 20.46 -15.58 7.48
CA LYS A 112 19.06 -15.66 7.07
C LYS A 112 18.86 -16.77 6.05
N GLN A 113 19.71 -16.86 5.03
CA GLN A 113 19.64 -17.88 4.00
C GLN A 113 19.80 -19.28 4.61
N LYS A 114 20.85 -19.51 5.42
CA LYS A 114 21.12 -20.81 6.07
C LYS A 114 19.95 -21.29 6.92
N GLN A 115 19.41 -20.43 7.77
CA GLN A 115 18.30 -20.82 8.66
C GLN A 115 16.98 -20.95 7.88
N SER A 116 16.77 -20.16 6.81
CA SER A 116 15.61 -20.31 5.93
C SER A 116 15.63 -21.65 5.20
N LYS A 117 16.80 -22.11 4.73
CA LYS A 117 16.98 -23.45 4.15
C LYS A 117 16.65 -24.57 5.13
N GLN A 118 16.82 -24.31 6.43
CA GLN A 118 16.42 -25.23 7.51
C GLN A 118 14.92 -25.13 7.86
N GLY A 119 14.11 -24.46 7.04
CA GLY A 119 12.67 -24.30 7.26
C GLY A 119 12.29 -23.21 8.27
N LYS A 120 13.25 -22.44 8.79
CA LYS A 120 12.93 -21.38 9.77
C LYS A 120 12.44 -20.11 9.06
N GLN A 121 11.13 -19.87 9.18
CA GLN A 121 10.50 -18.64 8.69
C GLN A 121 11.09 -17.38 9.36
N PHE A 122 11.28 -17.41 10.69
CA PHE A 122 11.80 -16.28 11.46
C PHE A 122 13.25 -16.52 11.90
N VAL A 123 14.13 -15.57 11.55
CA VAL A 123 15.56 -15.63 11.88
C VAL A 123 15.96 -14.27 12.41
N ALA A 124 16.49 -14.23 13.63
CA ALA A 124 16.92 -12.98 14.24
C ALA A 124 17.97 -12.26 13.37
N ASN A 125 17.97 -10.92 13.42
CA ASN A 125 19.06 -10.12 12.87
C ASN A 125 20.32 -10.33 13.72
N THR A 126 21.50 -10.26 13.10
CA THR A 126 22.75 -10.14 13.85
C THR A 126 22.74 -8.89 14.73
N GLY A 127 23.61 -8.84 15.75
CA GLY A 127 23.70 -7.69 16.67
C GLY A 127 23.84 -6.36 15.92
N LYS A 128 24.78 -6.28 14.98
CA LYS A 128 24.98 -5.10 14.13
C LYS A 128 23.75 -4.76 13.29
N ALA A 129 23.19 -5.72 12.56
CA ALA A 129 22.01 -5.47 11.73
C ALA A 129 20.79 -5.02 12.56
N LYS A 130 20.67 -5.49 13.81
CA LYS A 130 19.65 -5.02 14.76
C LYS A 130 19.91 -3.56 15.17
N GLN A 131 21.16 -3.20 15.45
CA GLN A 131 21.57 -1.84 15.81
C GLN A 131 21.34 -0.86 14.64
N GLU A 132 21.83 -1.19 13.44
CA GLU A 132 21.70 -0.31 12.28
C GLU A 132 20.25 -0.15 11.83
N ARG A 133 19.41 -1.18 11.97
CA ARG A 133 17.95 -1.05 11.78
C ARG A 133 17.32 -0.08 12.80
N LYS A 134 17.73 -0.15 14.06
CA LYS A 134 17.23 0.77 15.10
C LYS A 134 17.63 2.22 14.79
N LYS A 135 18.87 2.43 14.34
CA LYS A 135 19.39 3.74 13.92
C LYS A 135 18.68 4.27 12.67
N ALA A 136 18.44 3.42 11.67
CA ALA A 136 17.70 3.81 10.47
C ALA A 136 16.29 4.33 10.83
N LYS A 137 15.61 3.66 11.75
CA LYS A 137 14.31 4.10 12.28
C LYS A 137 14.40 5.46 12.97
N SER A 138 15.40 5.70 13.82
CA SER A 138 15.56 6.98 14.53
C SER A 138 16.02 8.13 13.62
N GLN A 139 16.82 7.88 12.60
CA GLN A 139 17.24 8.91 11.65
C GLN A 139 16.08 9.41 10.79
N THR A 140 15.14 8.52 10.43
CA THR A 140 13.89 8.91 9.78
C THR A 140 13.04 9.81 10.70
N THR A 141 13.11 9.65 12.03
CA THR A 141 12.41 10.55 12.97
C THR A 141 13.00 11.95 13.08
N GLY A 142 14.33 12.11 12.98
CA GLY A 142 14.98 13.43 13.10
C GLY A 142 14.89 14.29 11.85
N LYS A 143 14.90 13.69 10.65
CA LYS A 143 14.91 14.44 9.37
C LYS A 143 13.58 15.15 9.06
N GLN A 144 12.46 14.65 9.59
CA GLN A 144 11.14 15.26 9.41
C GLN A 144 10.86 16.43 10.37
N ALA A 145 11.55 16.53 11.50
CA ALA A 145 11.46 17.69 12.38
C ALA A 145 12.10 18.95 11.78
N ASN A 146 13.06 18.78 10.85
CA ASN A 146 13.81 19.87 10.22
C ASN A 146 13.36 20.20 8.78
N GLY A 147 12.33 19.51 8.26
CA GLY A 147 11.81 19.70 6.90
C GLY A 147 10.70 20.74 6.77
N LYS A 148 10.35 21.46 7.85
CA LYS A 148 9.31 22.49 7.87
C LYS A 148 9.91 23.90 7.79
N GLN A 149 10.81 24.13 6.83
CA GLN A 149 11.14 25.49 6.40
C GLN A 149 11.77 25.44 5.01
N GLN A 150 11.28 26.32 4.14
CA GLN A 150 11.75 26.61 2.78
C GLN A 150 11.20 25.71 1.66
N ASN A 151 10.02 26.07 1.17
CA ASN A 151 9.89 26.49 -0.24
C ASN A 151 8.55 27.23 -0.44
N GLY A 152 8.50 28.47 0.04
CA GLY A 152 7.73 29.49 -0.63
C GLY A 152 8.70 30.23 -1.56
N THR A 153 8.43 30.25 -2.87
CA THR A 153 8.31 31.46 -3.70
C THR A 153 8.09 31.07 -5.17
N LYS A 154 6.91 31.45 -5.67
CA LYS A 154 6.54 31.82 -7.06
C LYS A 154 6.88 30.84 -8.19
N ASN A 155 5.85 30.26 -8.80
CA ASN A 155 5.78 30.23 -10.25
C ASN A 155 4.36 30.48 -10.74
N LYS A 156 4.33 31.21 -11.85
CA LYS A 156 3.24 32.04 -12.37
C LYS A 156 2.10 31.21 -12.95
N SER A 157 0.88 31.70 -12.77
CA SER A 157 -0.32 31.25 -13.45
C SER A 157 -0.11 31.26 -14.97
N HIS A 158 -0.27 30.10 -15.60
CA HIS A 158 -0.60 30.01 -17.02
C HIS A 158 -2.00 29.35 -17.08
N PRO A 159 -2.99 29.99 -17.72
CA PRO A 159 -4.31 29.39 -17.88
C PRO A 159 -4.22 28.20 -18.82
N VAL A 160 -4.72 27.05 -18.38
CA VAL A 160 -4.96 25.90 -19.26
C VAL A 160 -6.34 26.06 -19.88
N ASP A 161 -6.39 26.79 -21.00
CA ASP A 161 -7.51 26.70 -21.93
C ASP A 161 -7.41 25.38 -22.68
N CYS A 162 -8.04 24.34 -22.12
CA CYS A 162 -8.28 23.09 -22.86
C CYS A 162 -9.50 23.27 -23.78
N TYR A 163 -9.29 23.98 -24.89
CA TYR A 163 -10.17 23.95 -26.06
C TYR A 163 -10.00 22.60 -26.76
N CYS A 164 -11.04 21.76 -26.74
CA CYS A 164 -11.15 20.60 -27.63
C CYS A 164 -11.78 21.07 -28.96
N PRO A 165 -11.04 21.14 -30.08
CA PRO A 165 -11.66 21.34 -31.37
C PRO A 165 -12.46 20.10 -31.78
N CYS A 166 -13.77 20.26 -31.93
CA CYS A 166 -14.62 19.33 -32.67
C CYS A 166 -14.06 19.20 -34.09
N HIS A 167 -13.69 17.99 -34.49
CA HIS A 167 -13.36 17.69 -35.88
C HIS A 167 -14.65 17.24 -36.58
N ASP A 168 -15.26 18.19 -37.29
CA ASP A 168 -16.16 17.91 -38.40
C ASP A 168 -15.34 17.24 -39.51
N THR A 169 -15.63 15.98 -39.84
CA THR A 169 -15.48 15.51 -41.22
C THR A 169 -16.48 14.39 -41.49
N ILE A 170 -17.46 14.76 -42.30
CA ILE A 170 -18.39 13.93 -43.07
C ILE A 170 -17.60 12.93 -43.90
N HIS A 171 -17.93 11.63 -43.83
CA HIS A 171 -17.77 10.73 -44.98
C HIS A 171 -18.81 9.61 -44.98
N ASP A 172 -19.59 9.64 -46.05
CA ASP A 172 -20.15 8.53 -46.82
C ASP A 172 -20.90 7.40 -46.09
N VAL A 173 -22.22 7.55 -46.16
CA VAL A 173 -23.19 6.45 -46.22
C VAL A 173 -22.96 5.70 -47.53
N LEU A 174 -22.41 4.48 -47.44
CA LEU A 174 -22.57 3.48 -48.49
C LEU A 174 -23.07 2.16 -47.89
N VAL A 175 -24.34 1.93 -48.21
CA VAL A 175 -25.10 0.68 -48.10
C VAL A 175 -24.26 -0.52 -48.52
N SER A 176 -24.18 -1.53 -47.66
CA SER A 176 -23.88 -2.90 -48.08
C SER A 176 -24.76 -3.87 -47.33
N SER A 177 -25.48 -4.66 -48.12
CA SER A 177 -26.60 -5.50 -47.76
C SER A 177 -26.17 -6.96 -47.56
N TYR A 178 -26.99 -7.70 -46.80
CA TYR A 178 -27.16 -9.17 -46.74
C TYR A 178 -26.19 -10.02 -45.87
N PRO A 179 -26.60 -11.24 -45.47
CA PRO A 179 -27.78 -11.56 -44.66
C PRO A 179 -27.45 -12.46 -43.45
N HIS A 180 -28.42 -12.55 -42.55
CA HIS A 180 -28.43 -13.36 -41.33
C HIS A 180 -28.59 -14.86 -41.67
N THR A 181 -27.65 -15.71 -41.27
CA THR A 181 -27.81 -17.17 -41.28
C THR A 181 -28.25 -17.64 -39.90
N GLU A 182 -29.47 -18.17 -39.81
CA GLU A 182 -29.95 -18.94 -38.67
C GLU A 182 -29.23 -20.29 -38.61
N ALA A 183 -28.65 -20.62 -37.45
CA ALA A 183 -28.20 -21.95 -37.11
C ALA A 183 -29.37 -22.70 -36.47
N PHE A 184 -29.99 -23.60 -37.23
CA PHE A 184 -30.93 -24.60 -36.73
C PHE A 184 -30.16 -25.64 -35.89
N PHE A 185 -30.65 -25.84 -34.67
CA PHE A 185 -30.21 -26.89 -33.75
C PHE A 185 -31.08 -28.13 -34.00
N SER A 186 -30.46 -29.27 -34.31
CA SER A 186 -31.02 -30.61 -34.03
C SER A 186 -29.93 -31.66 -33.97
#